data_AF-A0MF03-F1
#
_entry.id   AF-A0MF03-F1
#
_cell.length_a   1.000
_cell.length_b   1.000
_cell.length_c   1.000
_cell.angle_alpha   90.00
_cell.angle_beta   90.00
_cell.angle_gamma   90.00
#
_symmetry.space_group_name_H-M   'P 1'
#
loop_
_entity.id
_entity.type
_entity.pdbx_description
1 polymer ?
#
loop_
_entity_poly.entity_id
_entity_poly.type
_entity_poly.pdbx_seq_one_letter_code
_entity_poly.pdbx_strand_id
1 'polypeptide(L)'
;MDYQTLEIEDPNDVNIPDAENCFVEPGWAALFTLLAVYAILFSIDNLFSCKANFSIQSISVSASSSESVWIVYFIVKKPSFMCSISYEREYVSANLSPLKSAIVNVSHYQRSNGFTDFSVVFAAETEDIGPANGSNVISGVYNLNITLLMKHKQIAANNKPGHFNVQCRNFTLVFSSDMKSGVMLGDKKIECHSSFLNLKEPFPG
;
A
#
# COMPACT_ATOMS: atom_id res chain seq x y z
N MET A 1 45.53 -87.92 -13.95
CA MET A 1 45.69 -86.47 -13.77
C MET A 1 45.13 -85.83 -15.01
N ASP A 2 43.96 -85.23 -14.83
CA ASP A 2 43.21 -84.45 -15.80
C ASP A 2 44.00 -83.22 -16.27
N TYR A 3 43.86 -82.90 -17.55
CA TYR A 3 43.94 -81.52 -18.02
C TYR A 3 42.81 -81.30 -19.01
N GLN A 4 41.79 -80.58 -18.54
CA GLN A 4 40.72 -80.00 -19.34
C GLN A 4 41.32 -78.95 -20.28
N THR A 5 41.08 -79.08 -21.58
CA THR A 5 41.27 -78.00 -22.55
C THR A 5 40.11 -77.03 -22.45
N LEU A 6 40.41 -75.80 -22.01
CA LEU A 6 39.52 -74.65 -22.02
C LEU A 6 39.04 -74.36 -23.45
N GLU A 7 37.71 -74.39 -23.64
CA GLU A 7 37.08 -73.75 -24.78
C GLU A 7 37.23 -72.23 -24.63
N ILE A 8 37.78 -71.60 -25.67
CA ILE A 8 37.95 -70.15 -25.75
C ILE A 8 36.58 -69.58 -26.13
N GLU A 9 35.97 -68.86 -25.21
CA GLU A 9 34.72 -68.14 -25.38
C GLU A 9 34.89 -67.03 -26.44
N ASP A 10 33.98 -67.00 -27.41
CA ASP A 10 33.93 -66.08 -28.55
C ASP A 10 33.77 -64.62 -28.05
N PRO A 11 34.62 -63.66 -28.48
CA PRO A 11 34.63 -62.30 -27.95
C PRO A 11 33.45 -61.42 -28.41
N ASN A 12 32.40 -61.99 -29.02
CA ASN A 12 31.29 -61.24 -29.59
C ASN A 12 30.01 -61.17 -28.75
N ASP A 13 29.97 -61.72 -27.53
CA ASP A 13 28.79 -61.62 -26.66
C ASP A 13 28.89 -60.49 -25.63
N VAL A 14 29.36 -59.31 -26.08
CA VAL A 14 29.13 -58.08 -25.32
C VAL A 14 27.69 -57.66 -25.57
N ASN A 15 26.80 -58.21 -24.75
CA ASN A 15 25.47 -57.66 -24.50
C ASN A 15 25.65 -56.25 -23.92
N ILE A 16 25.77 -55.26 -24.81
CA ILE A 16 25.62 -53.84 -24.46
C ILE A 16 24.14 -53.72 -24.09
N PRO A 17 23.77 -53.47 -22.82
CA PRO A 17 22.39 -53.15 -22.52
C PRO A 17 22.09 -51.90 -23.34
N ASP A 18 21.12 -52.02 -24.26
CA ASP A 18 20.55 -50.90 -24.97
C ASP A 18 20.29 -49.83 -23.91
N ALA A 19 21.12 -48.80 -23.91
CA ALA A 19 20.87 -47.62 -23.12
C ALA A 19 19.56 -47.10 -23.71
N GLU A 20 18.45 -47.45 -23.07
CA GLU A 20 17.16 -46.86 -23.29
C GLU A 20 17.45 -45.37 -23.36
N ASN A 21 17.38 -44.84 -24.58
CA ASN A 21 17.43 -43.42 -24.82
C ASN A 21 16.29 -42.88 -23.97
N CYS A 22 16.64 -42.40 -22.78
CA CYS A 22 15.85 -41.49 -21.98
C CYS A 22 15.77 -40.22 -22.83
N PHE A 23 14.96 -40.31 -23.87
CA PHE A 23 14.50 -39.20 -24.67
C PHE A 23 13.53 -38.48 -23.76
N VAL A 24 14.09 -37.80 -22.75
CA VAL A 24 13.43 -36.73 -22.05
C VAL A 24 13.17 -35.72 -23.14
N GLU A 25 11.99 -35.83 -23.75
CA GLU A 25 11.51 -34.87 -24.73
C GLU A 25 11.83 -33.48 -24.16
N PRO A 26 12.70 -32.70 -24.82
CA PRO A 26 13.22 -31.46 -24.25
C PRO A 26 12.11 -30.45 -23.90
N GLY A 27 10.87 -30.70 -24.36
CA GLY A 27 9.67 -29.96 -24.02
C GLY A 27 9.23 -30.08 -22.56
N TRP A 28 9.33 -31.23 -21.91
CA TRP A 28 8.80 -31.40 -20.53
C TRP A 28 9.66 -30.68 -19.50
N ALA A 29 10.98 -30.82 -19.60
CA ALA A 29 11.90 -30.10 -18.74
C ALA A 29 11.72 -28.58 -18.91
N ALA A 30 11.60 -28.09 -20.15
CA ALA A 30 11.33 -26.67 -20.43
C ALA A 30 9.98 -26.21 -19.84
N LEU A 31 8.91 -27.00 -19.96
CA LEU A 31 7.59 -26.70 -19.43
C LEU A 31 7.59 -26.64 -17.90
N PHE A 32 8.21 -27.61 -17.23
CA PHE A 32 8.35 -27.58 -15.76
C PHE A 32 9.18 -26.41 -15.28
N THR A 33 10.26 -26.06 -16.00
CA THR A 33 11.08 -24.89 -15.67
C THR A 33 10.26 -23.60 -15.81
N LEU A 34 9.46 -23.47 -16.87
CA LEU A 34 8.59 -22.32 -17.09
C LEU A 34 7.51 -22.21 -16.00
N LEU A 35 6.88 -23.32 -15.63
CA LEU A 35 5.91 -23.37 -14.53
C LEU A 35 6.55 -23.01 -13.19
N ALA A 36 7.76 -23.50 -12.91
CA ALA A 36 8.49 -23.20 -11.69
C ALA A 36 8.84 -21.70 -11.60
N VAL A 37 9.34 -21.11 -12.68
CA VAL A 37 9.61 -19.67 -12.76
C VAL A 37 8.32 -18.87 -12.54
N TYR A 38 7.22 -19.24 -13.20
CA TYR A 38 5.93 -18.57 -13.02
C TYR A 38 5.42 -18.66 -11.57
N ALA A 39 5.51 -19.83 -10.94
CA ALA A 39 5.12 -20.03 -9.55
C ALA A 39 5.96 -19.19 -8.57
N ILE A 40 7.27 -19.06 -8.83
CA ILE A 40 8.17 -18.22 -8.04
C ILE A 40 7.77 -16.75 -8.17
N LEU A 41 7.59 -16.25 -9.39
CA LEU A 41 7.17 -14.86 -9.63
C LEU A 41 5.82 -14.55 -8.97
N PHE A 42 4.84 -15.46 -9.11
CA PHE A 42 3.54 -15.32 -8.48
C PHE A 42 3.63 -15.33 -6.94
N SER A 43 4.52 -16.14 -6.38
CA SER A 43 4.77 -16.17 -4.94
C SER A 43 5.38 -14.86 -4.45
N ILE A 44 6.32 -14.28 -5.21
CA ILE A 44 6.93 -12.99 -4.92
C ILE A 44 5.87 -11.86 -4.93
N ASP A 45 4.97 -11.86 -5.92
CA ASP A 45 3.89 -10.88 -6.02
C ASP A 45 2.92 -10.95 -4.83
N ASN A 46 2.66 -12.15 -4.29
CA ASN A 46 1.83 -12.33 -3.09
C ASN A 46 2.59 -12.05 -1.78
N LEU A 47 3.92 -12.21 -1.77
CA LEU A 47 4.75 -11.96 -0.59
C LEU A 47 4.84 -10.46 -0.27
N PHE A 48 4.87 -9.60 -1.29
CA PHE A 48 4.96 -8.16 -1.09
C PHE A 48 3.59 -7.54 -0.77
N SER A 49 3.24 -7.56 0.52
CA SER A 49 2.04 -6.84 0.98
C SER A 49 2.21 -5.32 0.83
N CYS A 50 1.27 -4.69 0.14
CA CYS A 50 1.15 -3.25 -0.03
C CYS A 50 0.70 -2.56 1.27
N LYS A 51 1.59 -2.52 2.27
CA LYS A 51 1.36 -1.83 3.55
C LYS A 51 2.06 -0.49 3.56
N ALA A 52 1.32 0.59 3.78
CA ALA A 52 1.85 1.93 3.97
C ALA A 52 1.34 2.47 5.31
N ASN A 53 2.20 3.08 6.11
CA ASN A 53 1.76 3.65 7.39
C ASN A 53 1.56 5.15 7.24
N PHE A 54 0.41 5.64 7.66
CA PHE A 54 0.07 7.06 7.67
C PHE A 54 0.09 7.55 9.10
N SER A 55 0.75 8.68 9.33
CA SER A 55 0.76 9.33 10.62
C SER A 55 0.53 10.82 10.45
N ILE A 56 -0.38 11.38 11.25
CA ILE A 56 -0.61 12.82 11.30
C ILE A 56 0.58 13.44 12.05
N GLN A 57 1.27 14.35 11.35
CA GLN A 57 2.34 15.15 11.92
C GLN A 57 1.80 16.40 12.61
N SER A 58 0.88 17.10 11.97
CA SER A 58 0.27 18.32 12.50
C SER A 58 -1.02 18.64 11.75
N ILE A 59 -1.88 19.44 12.39
CA ILE A 59 -3.09 19.99 11.79
C ILE A 59 -3.04 21.49 12.02
N SER A 60 -3.27 22.25 10.95
CA SER A 60 -3.43 23.69 10.99
C SER A 60 -4.83 24.04 10.52
N VAL A 61 -5.55 24.82 11.30
CA VAL A 61 -6.88 25.31 10.93
C VAL A 61 -6.85 26.82 10.88
N SER A 62 -7.38 27.39 9.81
CA SER A 62 -7.61 28.82 9.66
C SER A 62 -9.09 29.05 9.42
N ALA A 63 -9.79 29.64 10.37
CA ALA A 63 -11.22 29.94 10.26
C ALA A 63 -11.46 31.39 9.84
N SER A 64 -12.46 31.58 8.98
CA SER A 64 -13.08 32.86 8.66
C SER A 64 -14.53 32.85 9.16
N SER A 65 -15.27 33.95 8.98
CA SER A 65 -16.64 34.10 9.48
C SER A 65 -17.66 33.11 8.89
N SER A 66 -17.36 32.45 7.77
CA SER A 66 -18.28 31.53 7.08
C SER A 66 -17.66 30.19 6.68
N GLU A 67 -16.34 30.11 6.57
CA GLU A 67 -15.63 28.90 6.14
C GLU A 67 -14.32 28.72 6.90
N SER A 68 -13.98 27.47 7.19
CA SER A 68 -12.70 27.08 7.78
C SER A 68 -11.87 26.28 6.79
N VAL A 69 -10.59 26.63 6.69
CA VAL A 69 -9.60 25.92 5.90
C VAL A 69 -8.76 25.06 6.83
N TRP A 70 -8.79 23.75 6.61
CA TRP A 70 -8.04 22.78 7.39
C TRP A 70 -6.92 22.20 6.56
N ILE A 71 -5.72 22.18 7.12
CA ILE A 71 -4.55 21.59 6.48
C ILE A 71 -4.06 20.48 7.39
N VAL A 72 -4.14 19.24 6.90
CA VAL A 72 -3.66 18.07 7.62
C VAL A 72 -2.35 17.62 6.99
N TYR A 73 -1.30 17.59 7.80
CA TYR A 73 0.03 17.15 7.40
C TYR A 73 0.27 15.71 7.84
N PHE A 74 0.68 14.87 6.90
CA PHE A 74 0.97 13.47 7.09
C PHE A 74 2.43 13.17 6.79
N ILE A 75 2.97 12.25 7.58
CA ILE A 75 4.17 11.50 7.23
C ILE A 75 3.71 10.10 6.80
N VAL A 76 4.03 9.75 5.57
CA VAL A 76 3.68 8.46 4.98
C VAL A 76 4.94 7.61 4.86
N LYS A 77 4.95 6.45 5.52
CA LYS A 77 5.94 5.42 5.26
C LYS A 77 5.55 4.70 3.98
N LYS A 78 6.39 4.82 2.96
CA LYS A 78 6.19 4.25 1.63
C LYS A 78 5.96 2.73 1.75
N PRO A 79 5.04 2.17 0.96
CA PRO A 79 4.89 0.73 0.86
C PRO A 79 6.09 0.09 0.15
N SER A 80 6.05 -1.24 -0.03
CA SER A 80 7.02 -1.96 -0.84
C SER A 80 7.23 -1.30 -2.21
N PHE A 81 8.39 -1.48 -2.84
CA PHE A 81 8.70 -0.92 -4.16
C PHE A 81 7.74 -1.38 -5.27
N MET A 82 7.05 -2.51 -5.07
CA MET A 82 5.98 -2.99 -5.95
C MET A 82 4.70 -2.17 -5.86
N CYS A 83 4.59 -1.30 -4.87
CA CYS A 83 3.38 -0.62 -4.50
C CYS A 83 3.58 0.88 -4.68
N SER A 84 2.69 1.52 -5.44
CA SER A 84 2.72 2.97 -5.66
C SER A 84 1.39 3.59 -5.28
N ILE A 85 1.44 4.70 -4.54
CA ILE A 85 0.26 5.46 -4.10
C ILE A 85 0.16 6.68 -5.01
N SER A 86 -1.04 6.94 -5.53
CA SER A 86 -1.33 8.17 -6.27
C SER A 86 -1.83 9.24 -5.32
N TYR A 87 -1.16 10.39 -5.32
CA TYR A 87 -1.50 11.54 -4.49
C TYR A 87 -2.14 12.68 -5.30
N GLU A 88 -2.54 12.41 -6.54
CA GLU A 88 -3.22 13.40 -7.38
C GLU A 88 -4.66 13.60 -6.91
N ARG A 89 -5.14 14.84 -6.99
CA ARG A 89 -6.45 15.25 -6.44
C ARG A 89 -7.61 14.37 -6.94
N GLU A 90 -7.59 13.99 -8.20
CA GLU A 90 -8.64 13.16 -8.84
C GLU A 90 -8.77 11.76 -8.22
N TYR A 91 -7.71 11.32 -7.55
CA TYR A 91 -7.60 9.99 -6.96
C TYR A 91 -7.58 10.00 -5.43
N VAL A 92 -7.80 11.16 -4.81
CA VAL A 92 -7.91 11.32 -3.37
C VAL A 92 -9.34 11.71 -3.03
N SER A 93 -9.98 10.93 -2.17
CA SER A 93 -11.22 11.32 -1.49
C SER A 93 -10.98 11.35 0.00
N ALA A 94 -11.61 12.29 0.70
CA ALA A 94 -11.39 12.46 2.11
C ALA A 94 -12.60 13.14 2.76
N ASN A 95 -12.88 12.76 4.00
CA ASN A 95 -13.98 13.26 4.79
C ASN A 95 -13.52 13.51 6.22
N LEU A 96 -13.80 14.71 6.73
CA LEU A 96 -13.49 15.13 8.08
C LEU A 96 -14.77 15.16 8.93
N SER A 97 -15.10 14.04 9.59
CA SER A 97 -16.28 13.95 10.44
C SER A 97 -16.02 14.57 11.82
N PRO A 98 -16.99 15.30 12.42
CA PRO A 98 -18.39 15.47 11.98
C PRO A 98 -18.63 16.55 10.93
N LEU A 99 -17.61 17.33 10.58
CA LEU A 99 -17.75 18.48 9.69
C LEU A 99 -18.12 18.08 8.26
N LYS A 100 -18.92 18.91 7.61
CA LYS A 100 -19.11 18.81 6.18
C LYS A 100 -17.94 19.50 5.49
N SER A 101 -17.08 18.68 4.88
CA SER A 101 -15.81 19.14 4.28
C SER A 101 -15.68 18.74 2.81
N ALA A 102 -15.00 19.56 2.02
CA ALA A 102 -14.59 19.27 0.65
C ALA A 102 -13.07 19.42 0.51
N ILE A 103 -12.43 18.54 -0.28
CA ILE A 103 -11.00 18.68 -0.60
C ILE A 103 -10.83 19.89 -1.52
N VAL A 104 -10.00 20.84 -1.08
CA VAL A 104 -9.59 22.00 -1.87
C VAL A 104 -8.31 21.68 -2.61
N ASN A 105 -7.34 21.05 -1.94
CA ASN A 105 -6.05 20.75 -2.53
C ASN A 105 -5.37 19.56 -1.87
N VAL A 106 -4.44 18.96 -2.59
CA VAL A 106 -3.53 17.93 -2.09
C VAL A 106 -2.12 18.29 -2.53
N SER A 107 -1.14 18.01 -1.68
CA SER A 107 0.26 18.15 -2.05
C SER A 107 1.06 17.01 -1.46
N HIS A 108 2.15 16.64 -2.13
CA HIS A 108 3.05 15.62 -1.63
C HIS A 108 4.48 15.93 -2.04
N TYR A 109 5.42 15.52 -1.21
CA TYR A 109 6.84 15.66 -1.46
C TYR A 109 7.59 14.44 -0.92
N GLN A 110 8.50 13.89 -1.72
CA GLN A 110 9.33 12.77 -1.27
C GLN A 110 10.40 13.29 -0.31
N ARG A 111 10.28 12.95 0.97
CA ARG A 111 11.22 13.38 2.00
C ARG A 111 12.54 12.62 1.93
N SER A 112 12.47 11.30 1.79
CA SER A 112 13.63 10.40 1.72
C SER A 112 13.25 9.08 1.06
N ASN A 113 14.22 8.17 0.92
CA ASN A 113 13.91 6.79 0.55
C ASN A 113 13.03 6.16 1.64
N GLY A 114 11.77 5.89 1.28
CA GLY A 114 10.80 5.26 2.16
C GLY A 114 9.85 6.20 2.90
N PHE A 115 9.98 7.53 2.77
CA PHE A 115 9.08 8.49 3.42
C PHE A 115 8.61 9.59 2.47
N THR A 116 7.31 9.90 2.55
CA THR A 116 6.66 10.96 1.79
C THR A 116 5.93 11.88 2.76
N ASP A 117 6.17 13.19 2.65
CA ASP A 117 5.35 14.19 3.32
C ASP A 117 4.13 14.44 2.43
N PHE A 118 2.92 14.23 2.96
CA PHE A 118 1.66 14.37 2.25
C PHE A 118 0.78 15.36 3.00
N SER A 119 0.07 16.23 2.30
CA SER A 119 -0.89 17.12 2.93
C SER A 119 -2.19 17.20 2.15
N VAL A 120 -3.28 17.33 2.90
CA VAL A 120 -4.62 17.51 2.36
C VAL A 120 -5.21 18.79 2.94
N VAL A 121 -5.71 19.64 2.05
CA VAL A 121 -6.37 20.89 2.38
C VAL A 121 -7.87 20.70 2.19
N PHE A 122 -8.64 20.98 3.23
CA PHE A 122 -10.09 20.92 3.24
C PHE A 122 -10.68 22.32 3.41
N ALA A 123 -11.79 22.58 2.74
CA ALA A 123 -12.74 23.60 3.13
C ALA A 123 -13.84 22.91 3.93
N ALA A 124 -14.11 23.39 5.13
CA ALA A 124 -15.16 22.87 5.99
C ALA A 124 -16.05 24.01 6.48
N GLU A 125 -17.35 23.74 6.56
CA GLU A 125 -18.32 24.63 7.19
C GLU A 125 -17.88 24.83 8.66
N THR A 126 -17.75 26.09 9.09
CA THR A 126 -17.54 26.41 10.50
C THR A 126 -18.82 26.09 11.25
N GLU A 127 -18.85 25.01 12.02
CA GLU A 127 -19.90 24.87 13.04
C GLU A 127 -19.75 26.02 14.04
N ASP A 128 -20.87 26.62 14.45
CA ASP A 128 -20.94 27.55 15.58
C ASP A 128 -20.50 26.82 16.85
N ILE A 129 -19.20 26.75 17.08
CA ILE A 129 -18.63 26.36 18.36
C ILE A 129 -19.08 27.47 19.32
N GLY A 130 -20.07 27.15 20.16
CA GLY A 130 -20.75 28.12 21.03
C GLY A 130 -19.79 28.97 21.90
N PRO A 131 -20.31 30.05 22.51
CA PRO A 131 -19.47 31.10 23.08
C PRO A 131 -18.49 30.56 24.12
N ALA A 132 -17.23 30.90 23.91
CA ALA A 132 -16.09 30.55 24.73
C ALA A 132 -16.10 31.31 26.06
N ASN A 133 -16.26 30.61 27.18
CA ASN A 133 -15.87 31.13 28.48
C ASN A 133 -14.45 30.67 28.81
N GLY A 134 -13.47 31.58 28.69
CA GLY A 134 -12.20 31.53 29.42
C GLY A 134 -11.15 30.52 28.93
N SER A 135 -10.03 31.05 28.43
CA SER A 135 -8.72 30.42 28.17
C SER A 135 -8.72 29.02 27.54
N ASN A 136 -8.46 28.99 26.22
CA ASN A 136 -8.27 27.81 25.37
C ASN A 136 -9.54 26.97 25.19
N VAL A 137 -10.24 27.23 24.08
CA VAL A 137 -11.42 26.46 23.70
C VAL A 137 -10.96 25.07 23.27
N ILE A 138 -11.26 24.08 24.11
CA ILE A 138 -11.05 22.67 23.79
C ILE A 138 -12.10 22.31 22.74
N SER A 139 -11.62 22.04 21.52
CA SER A 139 -12.46 21.62 20.42
C SER A 139 -12.69 20.12 20.42
N GLY A 140 -13.78 19.72 19.79
CA GLY A 140 -14.34 18.38 19.75
C GLY A 140 -13.41 17.30 19.18
N VAL A 141 -13.94 16.08 19.19
CA VAL A 141 -13.25 14.88 18.70
C VAL A 141 -13.52 14.72 17.21
N TYR A 142 -12.47 14.75 16.40
CA TYR A 142 -12.58 14.63 14.94
C TYR A 142 -12.09 13.27 14.46
N ASN A 143 -12.69 12.82 13.36
CA ASN A 143 -12.31 11.61 12.65
C ASN A 143 -12.04 11.94 11.18
N LEU A 144 -10.92 11.47 10.67
CA LEU A 144 -10.49 11.71 9.30
C LEU A 144 -10.40 10.40 8.56
N ASN A 145 -11.14 10.31 7.46
CA ASN A 145 -11.13 9.16 6.57
C ASN A 145 -10.63 9.62 5.20
N ILE A 146 -9.59 8.97 4.68
CA ILE A 146 -8.97 9.28 3.38
C ILE A 146 -8.89 8.01 2.56
N THR A 147 -9.35 8.07 1.33
CA THR A 147 -9.14 7.02 0.33
C THR A 147 -8.22 7.53 -0.76
N LEU A 148 -7.16 6.78 -1.04
CA LEU A 148 -6.17 7.07 -2.08
C LEU A 148 -6.21 5.97 -3.13
N LEU A 149 -5.99 6.29 -4.40
CA LEU A 149 -5.72 5.26 -5.40
C LEU A 149 -4.33 4.67 -5.18
N MET A 150 -4.23 3.36 -5.35
CA MET A 150 -3.00 2.61 -5.24
C MET A 150 -2.86 1.65 -6.42
N LYS A 151 -1.64 1.55 -6.95
CA LYS A 151 -1.28 0.60 -8.01
C LYS A 151 -0.27 -0.39 -7.45
N HIS A 152 -0.64 -1.66 -7.47
CA HIS A 152 0.23 -2.78 -7.15
C HIS A 152 0.82 -3.34 -8.46
N LYS A 153 2.11 -3.14 -8.66
CA LYS A 153 2.87 -3.70 -9.78
C LYS A 153 3.11 -5.19 -9.52
N GLN A 154 2.61 -6.02 -10.42
CA GLN A 154 2.86 -7.45 -10.41
C GLN A 154 3.96 -7.77 -11.43
N ILE A 155 4.85 -8.71 -11.12
CA ILE A 155 5.87 -9.17 -12.06
C ILE A 155 5.26 -10.20 -13.03
N ALA A 156 4.40 -11.08 -12.51
CA ALA A 156 3.82 -12.18 -13.29
C ALA A 156 2.53 -11.79 -14.04
N ALA A 157 1.98 -10.60 -13.80
CA ALA A 157 0.67 -10.19 -14.30
C ALA A 157 0.54 -8.66 -14.46
N ASN A 158 -0.64 -8.20 -14.90
CA ASN A 158 -0.96 -6.79 -14.98
C ASN A 158 -1.02 -6.12 -13.59
N ASN A 159 -0.76 -4.82 -13.58
CA ASN A 159 -0.85 -4.02 -12.36
C ASN A 159 -2.29 -4.05 -11.81
N LYS A 160 -2.44 -4.36 -10.53
CA LYS A 160 -3.74 -4.37 -9.86
C LYS A 160 -4.04 -2.98 -9.29
N PRO A 161 -5.09 -2.28 -9.78
CA PRO A 161 -5.55 -1.08 -9.11
C PRO A 161 -6.27 -1.46 -7.82
N GLY A 162 -6.16 -0.60 -6.82
CA GLY A 162 -6.89 -0.74 -5.57
C GLY A 162 -6.97 0.60 -4.85
N HIS A 163 -7.66 0.59 -3.72
CA HIS A 163 -7.78 1.74 -2.87
C HIS A 163 -7.04 1.52 -1.56
N PHE A 164 -6.36 2.56 -1.11
CA PHE A 164 -5.75 2.62 0.20
C PHE A 164 -6.63 3.48 1.11
N ASN A 165 -7.22 2.85 2.11
CA ASN A 165 -8.11 3.50 3.05
C ASN A 165 -7.35 3.84 4.35
N VAL A 166 -7.36 5.10 4.74
CA VAL A 166 -6.65 5.64 5.90
C VAL A 166 -7.67 6.26 6.84
N GLN A 167 -7.72 5.76 8.06
CA GLN A 167 -8.61 6.21 9.11
C GLN A 167 -7.80 6.70 10.31
N CYS A 168 -7.88 7.99 10.58
CA CYS A 168 -7.32 8.62 11.77
C CYS A 168 -8.48 8.95 12.71
N ARG A 169 -8.48 8.39 13.91
CA ARG A 169 -9.59 8.53 14.86
C ARG A 169 -9.19 9.34 16.07
N ASN A 170 -10.17 10.03 16.64
CA ASN A 170 -10.11 10.65 17.95
C ASN A 170 -8.97 11.68 18.13
N PHE A 171 -8.73 12.54 17.14
CA PHE A 171 -7.82 13.67 17.34
C PHE A 171 -8.61 14.90 17.81
N THR A 172 -8.02 15.63 18.76
CA THR A 172 -8.60 16.84 19.35
C THR A 172 -7.82 18.05 18.87
N LEU A 173 -8.53 19.16 18.70
CA LEU A 173 -7.92 20.44 18.38
C LEU A 173 -8.11 21.42 19.53
N VAL A 174 -7.18 22.37 19.62
CA VAL A 174 -7.34 23.55 20.46
C VAL A 174 -7.43 24.75 19.54
N PHE A 175 -8.52 25.49 19.68
CA PHE A 175 -8.71 26.75 18.98
C PHE A 175 -8.25 27.92 19.85
N SER A 176 -7.69 28.93 19.19
CA SER A 176 -7.42 30.23 19.81
C SER A 176 -8.72 30.87 20.29
N SER A 177 -8.61 31.81 21.24
CA SER A 177 -9.77 32.49 21.82
C SER A 177 -10.60 33.28 20.79
N ASP A 178 -10.00 33.69 19.68
CA ASP A 178 -10.66 34.34 18.56
C ASP A 178 -11.21 33.35 17.51
N MET A 179 -11.07 32.04 17.75
CA MET A 179 -11.47 30.92 16.87
C MET A 179 -10.87 30.96 15.45
N LYS A 180 -9.92 31.85 15.18
CA LYS A 180 -9.32 32.00 13.84
C LYS A 180 -8.26 30.96 13.54
N SER A 181 -7.61 30.41 14.57
CA SER A 181 -6.53 29.46 14.41
C SER A 181 -6.73 28.24 15.31
N GLY A 182 -6.50 27.05 14.76
CA GLY A 182 -6.55 25.79 15.50
C GLY A 182 -5.30 24.96 15.29
N VAL A 183 -4.83 24.32 16.37
CA VAL A 183 -3.69 23.40 16.34
C VAL A 183 -4.08 22.08 17.01
N MET A 184 -3.49 20.98 16.53
CA MET A 184 -3.67 19.67 17.13
C MET A 184 -3.16 19.60 18.57
N LEU A 185 -3.96 19.01 19.46
CA LEU A 185 -3.60 18.82 20.85
C LEU A 185 -2.77 17.54 21.04
N GLY A 186 -1.60 17.69 21.67
CA GLY A 186 -0.72 16.59 22.03
C GLY A 186 0.57 16.56 21.22
N ASP A 187 1.67 16.29 21.91
CA ASP A 187 3.02 16.25 21.32
C ASP A 187 3.31 14.95 20.54
N LYS A 188 2.36 14.00 20.56
CA LYS A 188 2.52 12.69 19.94
C LYS A 188 1.87 12.66 18.58
N LYS A 189 2.64 12.22 17.59
CA LYS A 189 2.15 11.86 16.26
C LYS A 189 1.02 10.84 16.38
N ILE A 190 -0.09 11.08 15.69
CA ILE A 190 -1.21 10.14 15.67
C ILE A 190 -0.98 9.13 14.56
N GLU A 191 -0.90 7.85 14.90
CA GLU A 191 -0.87 6.78 13.92
C GLU A 191 -2.28 6.52 13.41
N CYS A 192 -2.43 6.50 12.09
CA CYS A 192 -3.69 6.21 11.43
C CYS A 192 -3.74 4.74 11.06
N HIS A 193 -4.92 4.14 11.19
CA HIS A 193 -5.15 2.80 10.69
C HIS A 193 -5.24 2.85 9.16
N SER A 194 -4.51 1.96 8.50
CA SER A 194 -4.35 1.96 7.06
C SER A 194 -4.58 0.56 6.49
N SER A 195 -5.48 0.43 5.53
CA SER A 195 -5.79 -0.86 4.88
C SER A 195 -5.89 -0.73 3.37
N PHE A 196 -5.47 -1.78 2.68
CA PHE A 196 -5.55 -1.88 1.22
C PHE A 196 -6.77 -2.72 0.82
N LEU A 197 -7.58 -2.17 -0.08
CA LEU A 197 -8.74 -2.82 -0.67
C LEU A 197 -8.48 -2.98 -2.16
N ASN A 198 -8.42 -4.22 -2.63
CA ASN A 198 -8.35 -4.49 -4.06
C ASN A 198 -9.65 -4.04 -4.71
N LEU A 199 -9.55 -3.26 -5.79
CA LEU A 199 -10.65 -3.16 -6.73
C LEU A 199 -10.72 -4.52 -7.40
N LYS A 200 -11.76 -5.32 -7.09
CA LYS A 200 -12.10 -6.41 -8.00
C LYS A 200 -12.39 -5.74 -9.34
N GLU A 201 -11.62 -6.11 -10.37
CA GLU A 201 -11.97 -5.75 -11.73
C GLU A 201 -13.46 -6.06 -11.96
N PRO A 202 -14.23 -5.21 -12.66
CA PRO A 202 -15.44 -5.70 -13.30
C PRO A 202 -15.02 -6.89 -14.15
N PHE A 203 -15.64 -8.04 -13.92
CA PHE A 203 -15.39 -9.27 -14.66
C PHE A 203 -15.28 -8.99 -16.18
N PRO A 204 -14.26 -9.51 -16.88
CA PRO A 204 -14.26 -9.52 -18.33
C PRO A 204 -15.05 -10.73 -18.83
N GLY A 205 -15.90 -10.54 -19.84
CA GLY A 205 -16.63 -11.60 -20.54
C GLY A 205 -18.04 -11.18 -20.93
#